data_AF-A0A1Y3MW15-F1
#
_entry.id   AF-A0A1Y3MW15-F1
#
_cell.length_a   1.000
_cell.length_b   1.000
_cell.length_c   1.000
_cell.angle_alpha   90.00
_cell.angle_beta   90.00
_cell.angle_gamma   90.00
#
_symmetry.space_group_name_H-M   'P 1'
#
loop_
_entity.id
_entity.type
_entity.pdbx_description
1 polymer ?
#
loop_
_entity_poly.entity_id
_entity_poly.type
_entity_poly.pdbx_seq_one_letter_code
_entity_poly.pdbx_strand_id
1 'polypeptide(L)'
;MYDKKGILYCEKPKCKPECPVDISASCIPNNYSNDNENVNNPNKNICSCYNGWKGQYCETKINIDFSNFFITYTDYLGNVLNFLIKHIGISLLLIIYYIYNSLGYELGISGKNDSKFKITSTFKSNDGLPTVNSSDISVSTNSHSIISQTNIPMKKMNKRMSSRTKDSYRQSIISIKQNNYVMIPDYQEIRKTSKKESIIKLNINNNNININDNKDDVIYEDINESSTDNLIQYPTSPLSPVNYGFDAYNNPDYDKKIQHNEYNYGLQINTNSTNQNKILHKNSYSCDSPDNNENITNITNDLSFNVIKKYINLKKAIKKAQSTFIEVHIIYPIYILITLLVSILIIDGEKERESKNLNIVQSKNGEWMYKCNSTNIEILYSFLEFFILLIILKNGITILKYECVFKCTKYITYSSIIGIALGPLINIITISFLEDQRYEQIIFEIILNSICYLTFFLLFSWNKVYYIIRNKDIDSHLYFKYVKHDMCMIHNSYTCACEFDDSNENNHQVIKNYIIFYKICSKILEITDGKIKYINVKSKMNIINNLYSNNTE
;
A
#
# COMPACT_ATOMS: atom_id res chain seq x y z
N MET A 1 -49.87 8.12 -49.76
CA MET A 1 -50.98 7.25 -50.17
C MET A 1 -51.94 8.07 -51.01
N TYR A 2 -52.69 7.48 -51.93
CA TYR A 2 -53.73 8.20 -52.67
C TYR A 2 -55.11 7.92 -52.08
N ASP A 3 -55.93 8.95 -51.91
CA ASP A 3 -57.31 8.77 -51.45
C ASP A 3 -58.18 8.17 -52.57
N LYS A 4 -59.47 7.92 -52.29
CA LYS A 4 -60.42 7.38 -53.30
C LYS A 4 -60.57 8.28 -54.55
N LYS A 5 -60.10 9.52 -54.51
CA LYS A 5 -60.14 10.49 -55.62
C LYS A 5 -58.80 10.61 -56.35
N GLY A 6 -57.79 9.82 -55.98
CA GLY A 6 -56.45 9.92 -56.55
C GLY A 6 -55.65 11.13 -56.05
N ILE A 7 -56.02 11.71 -54.90
CA ILE A 7 -55.28 12.82 -54.28
C ILE A 7 -54.22 12.23 -53.34
N LEU A 8 -52.97 12.65 -53.53
CA LEU A 8 -51.86 12.27 -52.66
C LEU A 8 -52.04 12.88 -51.27
N TYR A 9 -52.02 12.03 -50.24
CA TYR A 9 -52.01 12.44 -48.83
C TYR A 9 -51.03 11.60 -48.01
N CYS A 10 -50.59 12.15 -46.88
CA CYS A 10 -49.74 11.47 -45.91
C CYS A 10 -50.60 10.93 -44.77
N GLU A 11 -50.49 9.63 -44.49
CA GLU A 11 -51.06 9.02 -43.29
C GLU A 11 -49.92 8.47 -42.44
N LYS A 12 -50.07 8.55 -41.11
CA LYS A 12 -49.15 7.83 -40.21
C LYS A 12 -49.39 6.32 -40.39
N PRO A 13 -48.33 5.51 -40.57
CA PRO A 13 -48.48 4.06 -40.68
C PRO A 13 -49.10 3.51 -39.39
N LYS A 14 -50.07 2.60 -39.54
CA LYS A 14 -50.70 1.91 -38.41
C LYS A 14 -50.04 0.54 -38.27
N CYS A 15 -49.48 0.21 -37.12
CA CYS A 15 -48.96 -1.13 -36.86
C CYS A 15 -49.99 -1.97 -36.12
N LYS A 16 -49.74 -3.28 -36.01
CA LYS A 16 -50.53 -4.16 -35.15
C LYS A 16 -50.49 -3.68 -33.69
N PRO A 17 -51.54 -3.90 -32.88
CA PRO A 17 -51.61 -3.43 -31.48
C PRO A 17 -50.53 -4.02 -30.58
N GLU A 18 -49.94 -5.17 -30.94
CA GLU A 18 -48.81 -5.77 -30.24
C GLU A 18 -47.52 -4.95 -30.39
N CYS A 19 -47.41 -4.11 -31.43
CA CYS A 19 -46.27 -3.21 -31.63
C CYS A 19 -46.40 -1.98 -30.70
N PRO A 20 -45.51 -1.82 -29.71
CA PRO A 20 -45.55 -0.74 -28.72
C PRO A 20 -44.97 0.56 -29.28
N VAL A 21 -45.71 1.15 -30.23
CA VAL A 21 -45.34 2.41 -30.89
C VAL A 21 -45.17 3.52 -29.85
N ASP A 22 -44.13 4.34 -30.02
CA ASP A 22 -43.73 5.44 -29.13
C ASP A 22 -43.15 5.01 -27.77
N ILE A 23 -43.08 3.70 -27.48
CA ILE A 23 -42.48 3.15 -26.25
C ILE A 23 -41.16 2.45 -26.58
N SER A 24 -41.20 1.35 -27.34
CA SER A 24 -40.00 0.59 -27.74
C SER A 24 -39.87 0.39 -29.25
N ALA A 25 -40.85 0.87 -30.02
CA ALA A 25 -40.88 0.74 -31.46
C ALA A 25 -41.36 2.01 -32.17
N SER A 26 -41.00 2.10 -33.44
CA SER A 26 -41.60 3.00 -34.43
C SER A 26 -42.29 2.15 -35.51
N CYS A 27 -43.42 2.64 -36.01
CA CYS A 27 -44.11 1.99 -37.13
C CYS A 27 -43.59 2.55 -38.45
N ILE A 28 -43.07 1.70 -39.34
CA ILE A 28 -42.54 2.09 -40.64
C ILE A 28 -43.39 1.44 -41.75
N PRO A 29 -43.80 2.19 -42.79
CA PRO A 29 -44.50 1.59 -43.92
C PRO A 29 -43.59 0.57 -44.61
N ASN A 30 -44.15 -0.57 -45.00
CA ASN A 30 -43.38 -1.59 -45.69
C ASN A 30 -43.04 -1.16 -47.11
N ASN A 31 -41.77 -1.26 -47.48
CA ASN A 31 -41.21 -0.62 -48.67
C ASN A 31 -41.48 -1.40 -49.98
N TYR A 32 -42.45 -2.33 -49.98
CA TYR A 32 -42.78 -3.10 -51.18
C TYR A 32 -43.42 -2.18 -52.23
N SER A 33 -42.59 -1.87 -53.21
CA SER A 33 -42.79 -0.90 -54.28
C SER A 33 -43.69 -1.41 -55.41
N ASN A 34 -44.16 -2.66 -55.32
CA ASN A 34 -44.82 -3.37 -56.42
C ASN A 34 -46.32 -3.61 -56.22
N ASP A 35 -46.86 -3.31 -55.04
CA ASP A 35 -48.29 -3.47 -54.79
C ASP A 35 -48.98 -2.11 -54.93
N ASN A 36 -49.89 -1.96 -55.90
CA ASN A 36 -50.77 -0.79 -56.10
C ASN A 36 -51.77 -0.58 -54.94
N GLU A 37 -51.46 -1.07 -53.74
CA GLU A 37 -52.32 -1.01 -52.57
C GLU A 37 -52.17 0.35 -51.88
N ASN A 38 -53.08 1.27 -52.22
CA ASN A 38 -53.29 2.53 -51.50
C ASN A 38 -53.97 2.32 -50.13
N VAL A 39 -53.69 1.22 -49.43
CA VAL A 39 -54.32 0.86 -48.15
C VAL A 39 -53.29 0.74 -47.03
N ASN A 40 -53.46 1.51 -45.95
CA ASN A 40 -52.60 1.50 -44.76
C ASN A 40 -52.91 0.25 -43.94
N ASN A 41 -52.42 -0.91 -44.38
CA ASN A 41 -52.74 -2.20 -43.78
C ASN A 41 -51.82 -2.50 -42.58
N PRO A 42 -52.35 -2.61 -41.34
CA PRO A 42 -51.54 -2.87 -40.16
C PRO A 42 -50.74 -4.17 -40.19
N ASN A 43 -51.20 -5.15 -40.96
CA ASN A 43 -50.50 -6.42 -41.12
C ASN A 43 -49.31 -6.35 -42.08
N LYS A 44 -49.27 -5.33 -42.95
CA LYS A 44 -48.17 -5.14 -43.90
C LYS A 44 -47.08 -4.23 -43.35
N ASN A 45 -47.40 -3.26 -42.50
CA ASN A 45 -46.43 -2.32 -41.92
C ASN A 45 -45.42 -3.01 -40.98
N ILE A 46 -44.21 -2.46 -40.88
CA ILE A 46 -43.10 -3.03 -40.12
C ILE A 46 -42.99 -2.34 -38.76
N CYS A 47 -42.96 -3.13 -37.69
CA CYS A 47 -42.60 -2.67 -36.36
C CYS A 47 -41.07 -2.58 -36.27
N SER A 48 -40.52 -1.37 -36.28
CA SER A 48 -39.07 -1.14 -36.22
C SER A 48 -38.68 -0.76 -34.80
N CYS A 49 -37.88 -1.60 -34.16
CA CYS A 49 -37.45 -1.39 -32.78
C CYS A 49 -36.57 -0.16 -32.63
N TYR A 50 -36.75 0.56 -31.53
CA TYR A 50 -35.75 1.53 -31.08
C TYR A 50 -34.48 0.80 -30.64
N ASN A 51 -33.34 1.51 -30.68
CA ASN A 51 -32.07 0.99 -30.20
C ASN A 51 -32.26 0.43 -28.79
N GLY A 52 -31.79 -0.79 -28.54
CA GLY A 52 -31.98 -1.48 -27.25
C GLY A 52 -33.11 -2.48 -27.17
N TRP A 53 -33.90 -2.64 -28.24
CA TRP A 53 -35.01 -3.57 -28.28
C TRP A 53 -34.88 -4.51 -29.48
N LYS A 54 -35.30 -5.76 -29.28
CA LYS A 54 -35.36 -6.81 -30.29
C LYS A 54 -36.65 -7.61 -30.15
N GLY A 55 -36.93 -8.47 -31.12
CA GLY A 55 -38.16 -9.25 -31.20
C GLY A 55 -39.03 -8.78 -32.36
N GLN A 56 -40.10 -9.52 -32.64
CA GLN A 56 -41.01 -9.21 -33.74
C GLN A 56 -41.81 -7.93 -33.46
N TYR A 57 -42.06 -7.65 -32.19
CA TYR A 57 -42.82 -6.50 -31.69
C TYR A 57 -42.01 -5.69 -30.68
N CYS A 58 -40.68 -5.80 -30.69
CA CYS A 58 -39.79 -5.03 -29.82
C CYS A 58 -40.09 -5.22 -28.32
N GLU A 59 -40.49 -6.44 -27.96
CA GLU A 59 -40.89 -6.86 -26.62
C GLU A 59 -39.68 -7.23 -25.76
N THR A 60 -38.55 -7.59 -26.37
CA THR A 60 -37.37 -8.06 -25.66
C THR A 60 -36.31 -6.97 -25.59
N LYS A 61 -35.91 -6.57 -24.38
CA LYS A 61 -34.76 -5.69 -24.20
C LYS A 61 -33.48 -6.40 -24.65
N ILE A 62 -32.66 -5.72 -25.43
CA ILE A 62 -31.29 -6.14 -25.70
C ILE A 62 -30.47 -5.79 -24.46
N ASN A 63 -30.32 -6.78 -23.58
CA ASN A 63 -29.36 -6.70 -22.49
C ASN A 63 -27.96 -6.94 -23.08
N ILE A 64 -26.99 -6.13 -22.64
CA ILE A 64 -25.58 -6.38 -22.97
C ILE A 64 -25.22 -7.73 -22.36
N ASP A 65 -24.87 -8.69 -23.21
CA ASP A 65 -24.28 -9.94 -22.74
C ASP A 65 -22.82 -9.64 -22.37
N PHE A 66 -22.67 -9.26 -21.11
CA PHE A 66 -21.39 -9.20 -20.45
C PHE A 66 -20.81 -10.61 -20.45
N SER A 67 -19.83 -10.88 -21.33
CA SER A 67 -19.08 -12.15 -21.35
C SER A 67 -18.75 -12.59 -19.92
N ASN A 68 -18.60 -13.90 -19.66
CA ASN A 68 -18.38 -14.46 -18.32
C ASN A 68 -17.33 -13.74 -17.44
N PHE A 69 -16.42 -12.97 -18.03
CA PHE A 69 -15.48 -12.09 -17.35
C PHE A 69 -16.11 -10.95 -16.52
N PHE A 70 -17.34 -10.51 -16.81
CA PHE A 70 -17.99 -9.38 -16.14
C PHE A 70 -19.27 -9.78 -15.39
N ILE A 71 -19.42 -11.08 -15.06
CA ILE A 71 -20.59 -11.58 -14.29
C ILE A 71 -20.77 -10.80 -12.98
N THR A 72 -19.66 -10.38 -12.35
CA THR A 72 -19.68 -9.57 -11.13
C THR A 72 -20.33 -8.19 -11.26
N TYR A 73 -20.67 -7.76 -12.48
CA TYR A 73 -21.38 -6.50 -12.75
C TYR A 73 -22.83 -6.70 -13.19
N THR A 74 -23.27 -7.95 -13.34
CA THR A 74 -24.62 -8.26 -13.83
C THR A 74 -25.67 -8.22 -12.73
N ASP A 75 -25.29 -8.60 -11.51
CA ASP A 75 -26.15 -8.66 -10.34
C ASP A 75 -25.66 -7.74 -9.23
N TYR A 76 -26.59 -7.37 -8.36
CA TYR A 76 -26.33 -6.45 -7.28
C TYR A 76 -25.32 -7.04 -6.26
N LEU A 77 -25.49 -8.31 -5.90
CA LEU A 77 -24.60 -9.00 -4.96
C LEU A 77 -23.18 -9.11 -5.52
N GLY A 78 -23.05 -9.48 -6.80
CA GLY A 78 -21.79 -9.47 -7.51
C GLY A 78 -21.09 -8.11 -7.45
N ASN A 79 -21.83 -7.02 -7.64
CA ASN A 79 -21.23 -5.68 -7.62
C ASN A 79 -20.70 -5.32 -6.21
N VAL A 80 -21.44 -5.66 -5.15
CA VAL A 80 -20.99 -5.45 -3.76
C VAL A 80 -19.77 -6.31 -3.44
N LEU A 81 -19.78 -7.58 -3.83
CA LEU A 81 -18.64 -8.47 -3.63
C LEU A 81 -17.40 -7.96 -4.38
N ASN A 82 -17.58 -7.48 -5.61
CA ASN A 82 -16.51 -6.87 -6.39
C ASN A 82 -15.96 -5.62 -5.70
N PHE A 83 -16.83 -4.72 -5.23
CA PHE A 83 -16.46 -3.54 -4.44
C PHE A 83 -15.64 -3.93 -3.20
N LEU A 84 -16.13 -4.89 -2.41
CA LEU A 84 -15.47 -5.40 -1.22
C LEU A 84 -14.08 -5.97 -1.52
N ILE A 85 -14.00 -6.92 -2.46
CA ILE A 85 -12.76 -7.61 -2.81
C ILE A 85 -11.74 -6.62 -3.38
N LYS A 86 -12.17 -5.70 -4.26
CA LYS A 86 -11.35 -4.63 -4.83
C LYS A 86 -10.70 -3.80 -3.72
N HIS A 87 -11.49 -3.17 -2.84
CA HIS A 87 -10.95 -2.24 -1.84
C HIS A 87 -10.22 -2.93 -0.68
N ILE A 88 -10.61 -4.15 -0.29
CA ILE A 88 -9.87 -4.95 0.70
C ILE A 88 -8.51 -5.37 0.11
N GLY A 89 -8.47 -5.84 -1.14
CA GLY A 89 -7.22 -6.24 -1.80
C GLY A 89 -6.23 -5.08 -1.97
N ILE A 90 -6.72 -3.93 -2.46
CA ILE A 90 -5.89 -2.73 -2.66
C ILE A 90 -5.38 -2.21 -1.31
N SER A 91 -6.25 -2.09 -0.31
CA SER A 91 -5.84 -1.60 1.01
C SER A 91 -4.78 -2.49 1.67
N LEU A 92 -4.92 -3.82 1.58
CA LEU A 92 -3.91 -4.76 2.07
C LEU A 92 -2.53 -4.48 1.44
N LEU A 93 -2.51 -4.32 0.12
CA LEU A 93 -1.30 -4.04 -0.65
C LEU A 93 -0.67 -2.69 -0.25
N LEU A 94 -1.48 -1.64 -0.14
CA LEU A 94 -1.03 -0.31 0.30
C LEU A 94 -0.48 -0.34 1.73
N ILE A 95 -1.07 -1.13 2.62
CA ILE A 95 -0.62 -1.27 4.00
C ILE A 95 0.72 -1.99 4.08
N ILE A 96 0.91 -3.05 3.29
CA ILE A 96 2.22 -3.71 3.16
C ILE A 96 3.25 -2.68 2.69
N TYR A 97 2.96 -1.92 1.63
CA TYR A 97 3.85 -0.87 1.14
C TYR A 97 4.15 0.19 2.20
N TYR A 98 3.13 0.64 2.92
CA TYR A 98 3.27 1.61 4.00
C TYR A 98 4.17 1.10 5.14
N ILE A 99 4.03 -0.16 5.56
CA ILE A 99 4.89 -0.77 6.58
C ILE A 99 6.35 -0.79 6.10
N TYR A 100 6.62 -1.37 4.92
CA TYR A 100 7.98 -1.49 4.39
C TYR A 100 8.66 -0.12 4.24
N ASN A 101 7.90 0.83 3.69
CA ASN A 101 8.39 2.17 3.44
C ASN A 101 8.60 2.95 4.74
N SER A 102 7.68 2.87 5.70
CA SER A 102 7.85 3.51 7.00
C SER A 102 9.03 2.93 7.78
N LEU A 103 9.27 1.62 7.70
CA LEU A 103 10.46 1.01 8.33
C LEU A 103 11.74 1.43 7.64
N GLY A 104 11.76 1.45 6.30
CA GLY A 104 12.89 1.95 5.54
C GLY A 104 13.19 3.42 5.89
N TYR A 105 12.15 4.22 6.09
CA TYR A 105 12.26 5.63 6.49
C TYR A 105 12.81 5.78 7.91
N GLU A 106 12.28 5.04 8.89
CA GLU A 106 12.69 5.18 10.29
C GLU A 106 14.04 4.53 10.60
N LEU A 107 14.36 3.40 9.97
CA LEU A 107 15.58 2.64 10.27
C LEU A 107 16.72 2.95 9.32
N GLY A 108 16.42 3.45 8.12
CA GLY A 108 17.40 3.77 7.09
C GLY A 108 18.50 4.72 7.56
N ILE A 109 19.67 4.56 6.94
CA ILE A 109 20.89 5.31 7.26
C ILE A 109 21.21 6.23 6.09
N SER A 110 21.31 7.52 6.40
CA SER A 110 21.56 8.57 5.40
C SER A 110 23.03 8.69 4.98
N GLY A 111 23.96 8.24 5.82
CA GLY A 111 25.39 8.17 5.50
C GLY A 111 26.27 7.80 6.68
N LYS A 112 27.60 7.80 6.50
CA LYS A 112 28.59 7.44 7.53
C LYS A 112 28.53 8.30 8.81
N ASN A 113 28.10 9.55 8.67
CA ASN A 113 27.97 10.48 9.80
C ASN A 113 26.70 10.22 10.64
N ASP A 114 25.78 9.40 10.15
CA ASP A 114 24.55 9.06 10.85
C ASP A 114 24.86 8.29 12.14
N SER A 115 24.18 8.67 13.22
CA SER A 115 24.28 7.99 14.51
C SER A 115 23.97 6.49 14.43
N LYS A 116 23.06 6.08 13.53
CA LYS A 116 22.69 4.68 13.33
C LYS A 116 23.81 3.87 12.67
N PHE A 117 24.55 4.49 11.74
CA PHE A 117 25.70 3.84 11.10
C PHE A 117 26.76 3.49 12.12
N LYS A 118 27.13 4.44 12.98
CA LYS A 118 28.18 4.25 13.99
C LYS A 118 27.86 3.15 15.00
N ILE A 119 26.58 2.87 15.27
CA ILE A 119 26.15 1.79 16.19
C ILE A 119 26.14 0.43 15.46
N THR A 120 25.74 0.42 14.19
CA THR A 120 25.64 -0.82 13.41
C THR A 120 27.02 -1.32 12.96
N SER A 121 27.96 -0.40 12.71
CA SER A 121 29.35 -0.74 12.39
C SER A 121 30.14 -1.30 13.58
N THR A 122 29.73 -1.03 14.82
CA THR A 122 30.41 -1.49 16.04
C THR A 122 30.01 -2.90 16.50
N PHE A 123 28.99 -3.49 15.88
CA PHE A 123 28.68 -4.90 16.13
C PHE A 123 29.82 -5.75 15.52
N LYS A 124 30.63 -6.44 16.33
CA LYS A 124 31.49 -7.50 15.80
C LYS A 124 30.61 -8.73 15.60
N SER A 125 30.64 -9.35 14.42
CA SER A 125 30.11 -10.72 14.32
C SER A 125 31.08 -11.62 15.03
N ASN A 126 30.73 -12.07 16.22
CA ASN A 126 31.03 -13.45 16.52
C ASN A 126 30.03 -14.27 15.69
N ASP A 127 30.51 -15.23 14.89
CA ASP A 127 29.70 -15.92 13.90
C ASP A 127 28.54 -16.75 14.47
N GLY A 128 28.44 -16.87 15.79
CA GLY A 128 27.25 -17.35 16.47
C GLY A 128 26.28 -16.20 16.79
N LEU A 129 25.09 -16.20 16.16
CA LEU A 129 23.95 -15.46 16.70
C LEU A 129 23.75 -15.99 18.14
N PRO A 130 23.81 -15.17 19.20
CA PRO A 130 23.50 -15.67 20.52
C PRO A 130 22.04 -16.12 20.48
N THR A 131 21.81 -17.43 20.54
CA THR A 131 20.52 -17.99 20.89
C THR A 131 20.21 -17.41 22.26
N VAL A 132 19.32 -16.41 22.28
CA VAL A 132 18.84 -15.83 23.53
C VAL A 132 18.10 -16.97 24.24
N ASN A 133 18.78 -17.66 25.15
CA ASN A 133 18.15 -18.66 25.99
C ASN A 133 17.06 -17.94 26.78
N SER A 134 15.82 -18.44 26.65
CA SER A 134 14.64 -17.86 27.27
C SER A 134 14.72 -17.80 28.81
N SER A 135 15.67 -18.51 29.41
CA SER A 135 15.93 -18.55 30.86
C SER A 135 16.47 -17.24 31.44
N ASP A 136 17.12 -16.38 30.65
CA ASP A 136 17.89 -15.26 31.20
C ASP A 136 17.10 -13.94 31.26
N ILE A 137 15.82 -13.96 30.85
CA ILE A 137 14.89 -12.83 31.00
C ILE A 137 13.93 -13.12 32.16
N SER A 138 14.47 -13.51 33.32
CA SER A 138 13.73 -13.41 34.57
C SER A 138 13.77 -11.96 35.05
N VAL A 139 12.68 -11.23 34.82
CA VAL A 139 12.48 -9.90 35.41
C VAL A 139 12.29 -10.11 36.91
N SER A 140 13.36 -9.98 37.69
CA SER A 140 13.26 -9.96 39.15
C SER A 140 12.53 -8.68 39.59
N THR A 141 11.22 -8.76 39.75
CA THR A 141 10.43 -7.73 40.43
C THR A 141 10.65 -7.85 41.94
N ASN A 142 11.79 -7.40 42.43
CA ASN A 142 11.97 -7.09 43.84
C ASN A 142 12.20 -5.58 43.99
N SER A 143 11.10 -4.83 44.03
CA SER A 143 11.09 -3.45 44.48
C SER A 143 10.98 -3.44 46.01
N HIS A 144 12.13 -3.45 46.70
CA HIS A 144 12.21 -2.95 48.07
C HIS A 144 12.78 -1.53 48.02
N SER A 145 11.92 -0.58 48.35
CA SER A 145 12.20 0.83 48.48
C SER A 145 13.17 1.11 49.63
N ILE A 146 14.30 1.75 49.33
CA ILE A 146 15.04 2.56 50.31
C ILE A 146 15.08 3.99 49.76
N ILE A 147 14.20 4.81 50.32
CA ILE A 147 14.16 6.26 50.13
C ILE A 147 15.16 6.85 51.12
N SER A 148 16.32 7.29 50.65
CA SER A 148 17.18 8.21 51.40
C SER A 148 16.73 9.64 51.10
N GLN A 149 16.26 10.29 52.16
CA GLN A 149 15.79 11.67 52.21
C GLN A 149 16.92 12.66 51.88
N THR A 150 16.70 13.54 50.90
CA THR A 150 17.41 14.82 50.81
C THR A 150 16.40 15.95 50.90
N ASN A 151 16.43 16.63 52.04
CA ASN A 151 15.64 17.82 52.36
C ASN A 151 16.13 19.02 51.56
N ILE A 152 15.25 19.65 50.77
CA ILE A 152 15.43 21.02 50.25
C ILE A 152 14.16 21.81 50.59
N PRO A 153 14.27 23.01 51.22
CA PRO A 153 13.11 23.73 51.73
C PRO A 153 12.39 24.53 50.64
N MET A 154 11.10 24.25 50.43
CA MET A 154 10.20 25.08 49.64
C MET A 154 9.86 26.38 50.38
N LYS A 155 10.35 27.52 49.86
CA LYS A 155 9.78 28.83 50.15
C LYS A 155 8.55 29.08 49.26
N LYS A 156 7.44 29.42 49.92
CA LYS A 156 6.18 29.92 49.35
C LYS A 156 6.40 31.19 48.53
N MET A 157 5.78 31.31 47.36
CA MET A 157 5.37 32.61 46.83
C MET A 157 4.10 32.48 45.95
N ASN A 158 3.15 33.37 46.22
CA ASN A 158 1.78 33.40 45.72
C ASN A 158 1.66 33.95 44.29
N LYS A 159 0.76 33.30 43.52
CA LYS A 159 -0.39 33.86 42.78
C LYS A 159 -0.24 35.27 42.14
N ARG A 160 -0.22 35.34 40.80
CA ARG A 160 -1.01 36.30 40.00
C ARG A 160 -1.06 35.93 38.50
N MET A 161 -2.28 35.78 37.99
CA MET A 161 -2.63 35.78 36.57
C MET A 161 -2.45 37.18 35.98
N SER A 162 -1.89 37.29 34.77
CA SER A 162 -2.55 37.85 33.57
C SER A 162 -1.53 38.31 32.51
N SER A 163 -1.84 37.97 31.26
CA SER A 163 -1.53 38.67 29.99
C SER A 163 -0.12 39.21 29.73
N ARG A 164 0.54 38.66 28.69
CA ARG A 164 1.04 39.38 27.49
C ARG A 164 1.96 38.47 26.67
N THR A 165 1.46 38.03 25.52
CA THR A 165 1.87 38.41 24.14
C THR A 165 2.95 37.51 23.56
N LYS A 166 2.50 36.70 22.59
CA LYS A 166 3.26 36.17 21.46
C LYS A 166 4.04 37.34 20.85
N ASP A 167 5.36 37.24 20.77
CA ASP A 167 6.24 37.87 19.76
C ASP A 167 7.70 37.65 20.16
N SER A 168 8.28 36.50 19.80
CA SER A 168 9.74 36.33 19.73
C SER A 168 10.13 35.04 18.99
N TYR A 169 9.72 34.92 17.72
CA TYR A 169 10.28 33.89 16.83
C TYR A 169 10.21 34.25 15.33
N ARG A 170 10.23 35.54 14.99
CA ARG A 170 10.09 36.00 13.59
C ARG A 170 11.21 36.94 13.14
N GLN A 171 12.46 36.66 13.52
CA GLN A 171 13.61 37.50 13.14
C GLN A 171 14.93 36.75 12.87
N SER A 172 14.90 35.47 12.49
CA SER A 172 16.13 34.73 12.13
C SER A 172 16.10 33.97 10.80
N ILE A 173 15.16 34.27 9.89
CA ILE A 173 15.16 33.71 8.52
C ILE A 173 14.86 34.79 7.48
N ILE A 174 15.75 35.77 7.34
CA ILE A 174 15.94 36.53 6.08
C ILE A 174 17.42 36.90 6.00
N SER A 175 18.22 36.03 5.41
CA SER A 175 19.45 36.36 4.67
C SER A 175 20.16 35.05 4.31
N ILE A 176 19.85 34.49 3.13
CA ILE A 176 20.80 33.78 2.27
C ILE A 176 20.20 33.75 0.85
N LYS A 177 20.76 34.66 0.05
CA LYS A 177 21.08 34.59 -1.39
C LYS A 177 20.09 33.91 -2.33
N GLN A 178 19.39 34.78 -3.06
CA GLN A 178 18.98 34.59 -4.45
C GLN A 178 20.19 34.19 -5.31
N ASN A 179 20.04 33.12 -6.10
CA ASN A 179 20.74 32.95 -7.37
C ASN A 179 19.70 32.52 -8.40
N ASN A 180 19.45 33.43 -9.34
CA ASN A 180 18.55 33.27 -10.46
C ASN A 180 19.17 32.33 -11.51
N TYR A 181 18.40 31.34 -11.95
CA TYR A 181 18.52 30.82 -13.31
C TYR A 181 17.21 31.08 -14.03
N VAL A 182 17.31 31.94 -15.04
CA VAL A 182 16.27 32.30 -15.99
C VAL A 182 16.20 31.17 -17.04
N MET A 183 15.03 30.55 -17.17
CA MET A 183 14.66 29.75 -18.35
C MET A 183 13.46 30.44 -18.98
N ILE A 184 13.68 30.92 -20.21
CA ILE A 184 12.69 31.50 -21.12
C ILE A 184 11.88 30.35 -21.73
N PRO A 185 10.54 30.48 -21.83
CA PRO A 185 9.81 29.84 -22.91
C PRO A 185 9.15 30.91 -23.78
N ASP A 186 9.59 31.00 -25.02
CA ASP A 186 8.80 31.52 -26.13
C ASP A 186 7.76 30.45 -26.50
N TYR A 187 6.46 30.81 -26.51
CA TYR A 187 5.55 30.58 -27.64
C TYR A 187 4.16 31.18 -27.38
N GLN A 188 3.91 32.28 -28.09
CA GLN A 188 2.69 32.77 -28.76
C GLN A 188 1.29 32.33 -28.27
N GLU A 189 0.65 33.30 -27.60
CA GLU A 189 -0.60 34.00 -27.96
C GLU A 189 -1.58 33.33 -28.97
N ILE A 190 -2.71 32.82 -28.47
CA ILE A 190 -4.01 32.87 -29.16
C ILE A 190 -5.08 33.36 -28.17
N ARG A 191 -5.51 34.62 -28.38
CA ARG A 191 -6.78 35.15 -27.89
C ARG A 191 -7.93 34.50 -28.65
N LYS A 192 -8.96 34.03 -27.94
CA LYS A 192 -10.36 34.26 -28.34
C LYS A 192 -11.30 34.16 -27.15
N THR A 193 -12.03 35.25 -27.00
CA THR A 193 -13.13 35.58 -26.10
C THR A 193 -14.34 34.66 -26.26
N SER A 194 -15.00 34.31 -25.15
CA SER A 194 -16.46 34.49 -25.02
C SER A 194 -16.93 34.34 -23.58
N LYS A 195 -17.33 35.47 -23.00
CA LYS A 195 -18.32 35.57 -21.91
C LYS A 195 -19.60 34.85 -22.33
N LYS A 196 -20.18 34.03 -21.44
CA LYS A 196 -21.63 33.95 -21.29
C LYS A 196 -22.01 33.48 -19.89
N GLU A 197 -22.53 34.43 -19.13
CA GLU A 197 -23.30 34.19 -17.91
C GLU A 197 -24.61 33.49 -18.27
N SER A 198 -25.04 32.54 -17.45
CA SER A 198 -26.45 32.15 -17.36
C SER A 198 -26.83 31.97 -15.90
N ILE A 199 -27.54 32.97 -15.40
CA ILE A 199 -28.31 32.97 -14.16
C ILE A 199 -29.45 31.97 -14.34
N ILE A 200 -29.47 30.88 -13.57
CA ILE A 200 -30.66 30.05 -13.39
C ILE A 200 -31.28 30.43 -12.04
N LYS A 201 -32.37 31.20 -12.11
CA LYS A 201 -33.31 31.35 -11.00
C LYS A 201 -34.12 30.04 -10.89
N LEU A 202 -33.91 29.29 -9.83
CA LEU A 202 -34.82 28.21 -9.43
C LEU A 202 -36.08 28.83 -8.83
N ASN A 203 -37.17 28.74 -9.58
CA ASN A 203 -38.52 29.05 -9.14
C ASN A 203 -39.08 27.77 -8.51
N ILE A 204 -39.18 27.72 -7.18
CA ILE A 204 -39.85 26.63 -6.46
C ILE A 204 -41.36 26.93 -6.52
N ASN A 205 -42.05 26.21 -7.39
CA ASN A 205 -43.52 26.18 -7.40
C ASN A 205 -43.98 25.02 -6.49
N ASN A 206 -44.60 25.38 -5.37
CA ASN A 206 -45.35 24.47 -4.52
C ASN A 206 -46.64 24.05 -5.23
N ASN A 207 -46.70 22.81 -5.73
CA ASN A 207 -47.97 22.16 -6.03
C ASN A 207 -48.21 21.05 -5.00
N ASN A 208 -49.16 21.32 -4.11
CA ASN A 208 -49.82 20.32 -3.27
C ASN A 208 -50.57 19.33 -4.17
N ILE A 209 -50.17 18.06 -4.13
CA ILE A 209 -50.98 16.97 -4.67
C ILE A 209 -51.66 16.30 -3.47
N ASN A 210 -52.97 16.54 -3.35
CA ASN A 210 -53.89 15.72 -2.56
C ASN A 210 -53.98 14.35 -3.23
N ILE A 211 -53.57 13.30 -2.52
CA ILE A 211 -53.90 11.93 -2.87
C ILE A 211 -55.14 11.57 -2.05
N ASN A 212 -56.28 11.49 -2.73
CA ASN A 212 -57.47 10.82 -2.23
C ASN A 212 -57.23 9.31 -2.31
N ASP A 213 -57.36 8.64 -1.17
CA ASP A 213 -57.49 7.20 -1.06
C ASP A 213 -58.77 6.74 -1.77
N ASN A 214 -58.62 5.98 -2.85
CA ASN A 214 -59.65 5.05 -3.31
C ASN A 214 -59.10 3.63 -3.20
N LYS A 215 -59.70 2.89 -2.27
CA LYS A 215 -59.71 1.43 -2.20
C LYS A 215 -60.33 0.91 -3.49
N ASP A 216 -59.68 -0.04 -4.15
CA ASP A 216 -60.33 -1.05 -4.97
C ASP A 216 -59.52 -2.35 -4.94
N ASP A 217 -60.19 -3.39 -4.44
CA ASP A 217 -60.17 -4.81 -4.76
C ASP A 217 -58.86 -5.49 -5.23
N VAL A 218 -58.30 -6.29 -4.31
CA VAL A 218 -57.31 -7.34 -4.60
C VAL A 218 -58.06 -8.60 -5.02
N ILE A 219 -57.94 -8.95 -6.31
CA ILE A 219 -58.27 -10.27 -6.86
C ILE A 219 -57.10 -11.20 -6.57
N TYR A 220 -57.35 -12.29 -5.83
CA TYR A 220 -56.42 -13.40 -5.71
C TYR A 220 -56.47 -14.26 -6.98
N GLU A 221 -55.36 -14.34 -7.72
CA GLU A 221 -55.13 -15.40 -8.70
C GLU A 221 -54.37 -16.55 -8.04
N ASP A 222 -55.02 -17.71 -7.96
CA ASP A 222 -54.43 -18.99 -7.56
C ASP A 222 -53.46 -19.46 -8.65
N ILE A 223 -52.16 -19.50 -8.33
CA ILE A 223 -51.15 -20.16 -9.16
C ILE A 223 -51.00 -21.59 -8.66
N ASN A 224 -51.52 -22.54 -9.44
CA ASN A 224 -51.21 -23.97 -9.30
C ASN A 224 -49.80 -24.23 -9.85
N GLU A 225 -48.82 -24.40 -8.96
CA GLU A 225 -47.52 -24.98 -9.30
C GLU A 225 -47.61 -26.51 -9.27
N SER A 226 -47.62 -27.12 -10.46
CA SER A 226 -47.37 -28.54 -10.64
C SER A 226 -45.85 -28.78 -10.71
N SER A 227 -45.27 -29.27 -9.62
CA SER A 227 -43.91 -29.78 -9.58
C SER A 227 -43.81 -31.11 -10.34
N THR A 228 -42.94 -31.16 -11.36
CA THR A 228 -42.45 -32.41 -11.94
C THR A 228 -40.98 -32.54 -11.57
N ASP A 229 -40.72 -33.38 -10.57
CA ASP A 229 -39.39 -33.77 -10.13
C ASP A 229 -38.72 -34.64 -11.21
N ASN A 230 -37.64 -34.13 -11.80
CA ASN A 230 -36.66 -34.94 -12.51
C ASN A 230 -35.31 -34.84 -11.78
N LEU A 231 -35.11 -35.78 -10.84
CA LEU A 231 -33.82 -36.04 -10.20
C LEU A 231 -32.84 -36.62 -11.23
N ILE A 232 -31.81 -35.86 -11.59
CA ILE A 232 -30.60 -36.39 -12.21
C ILE A 232 -29.61 -36.73 -11.08
N GLN A 233 -29.42 -38.02 -10.81
CA GLN A 233 -28.38 -38.53 -9.92
C GLN A 233 -27.01 -38.43 -10.59
N TYR A 234 -26.07 -37.70 -9.99
CA TYR A 234 -24.65 -37.82 -10.29
C TYR A 234 -23.99 -38.78 -9.28
N PRO A 235 -23.12 -39.71 -9.74
CA PRO A 235 -22.42 -40.61 -8.83
C PRO A 235 -21.26 -39.86 -8.15
N THR A 236 -21.36 -39.67 -6.84
CA THR A 236 -20.24 -39.26 -5.99
C THR A 236 -19.52 -40.50 -5.47
N SER A 237 -18.39 -40.84 -6.10
CA SER A 237 -17.42 -41.79 -5.56
C SER A 237 -16.54 -41.10 -4.50
N PRO A 238 -16.31 -41.70 -3.31
CA PRO A 238 -15.51 -41.09 -2.26
C PRO A 238 -14.02 -41.24 -2.57
N LEU A 239 -13.33 -40.11 -2.73
CA LEU A 239 -11.86 -40.06 -2.75
C LEU A 239 -11.35 -40.17 -1.31
N SER A 240 -10.64 -41.26 -1.04
CA SER A 240 -9.87 -41.51 0.16
C SER A 240 -8.77 -40.47 0.37
N PRO A 241 -8.45 -40.08 1.62
CA PRO A 241 -7.41 -39.10 1.91
C PRO A 241 -6.02 -39.67 1.58
N VAL A 242 -5.32 -39.00 0.66
CA VAL A 242 -3.91 -39.23 0.37
C VAL A 242 -3.09 -38.72 1.55
N ASN A 243 -2.54 -39.67 2.30
CA ASN A 243 -1.68 -39.45 3.45
C ASN A 243 -0.27 -39.09 2.95
N TYR A 244 0.12 -37.82 3.03
CA TYR A 244 1.50 -37.42 2.76
C TYR A 244 2.37 -37.76 3.97
N GLY A 245 2.92 -38.97 3.96
CA GLY A 245 4.02 -39.36 4.84
C GLY A 245 5.29 -38.58 4.49
N PHE A 246 5.80 -37.81 5.44
CA PHE A 246 7.10 -37.17 5.36
C PHE A 246 8.15 -38.23 5.75
N ASP A 247 8.64 -38.98 4.76
CA ASP A 247 9.74 -39.91 4.97
C ASP A 247 11.07 -39.13 5.06
N ALA A 248 11.67 -39.18 6.25
CA ALA A 248 13.02 -38.72 6.49
C ALA A 248 14.02 -39.63 5.76
N TYR A 249 14.55 -39.17 4.64
CA TYR A 249 15.70 -39.78 3.99
C TYR A 249 16.96 -39.49 4.81
N ASN A 250 17.32 -40.43 5.69
CA ASN A 250 18.69 -40.59 6.15
C ASN A 250 19.48 -41.28 5.03
N ASN A 251 20.39 -40.55 4.38
CA ASN A 251 21.37 -41.14 3.45
C ASN A 251 22.77 -41.08 4.10
N PRO A 252 23.28 -42.20 4.65
CA PRO A 252 24.62 -42.28 5.20
C PRO A 252 25.57 -42.84 4.13
N ASP A 253 25.92 -42.05 3.11
CA ASP A 253 26.90 -42.53 2.13
C ASP A 253 27.60 -41.39 1.36
N TYR A 254 28.13 -40.42 2.10
CA TYR A 254 29.07 -39.45 1.54
C TYR A 254 30.30 -39.29 2.43
N ASP A 255 30.97 -40.42 2.63
CA ASP A 255 32.26 -40.47 3.32
C ASP A 255 33.24 -41.30 2.48
N LYS A 256 33.83 -40.66 1.44
CA LYS A 256 35.13 -41.01 0.88
C LYS A 256 35.53 -40.10 -0.28
N LYS A 257 36.78 -39.63 -0.18
CA LYS A 257 37.64 -38.95 -1.18
C LYS A 257 37.61 -37.43 -1.18
N ILE A 258 38.32 -36.84 -0.22
CA ILE A 258 39.23 -35.74 -0.53
C ILE A 258 40.59 -36.11 0.06
N GLN A 259 41.49 -36.54 -0.81
CA GLN A 259 42.90 -36.75 -0.53
C GLN A 259 43.64 -35.40 -0.56
N HIS A 260 44.56 -35.28 0.40
CA HIS A 260 45.62 -34.30 0.57
C HIS A 260 46.08 -33.54 -0.69
N ASN A 261 46.19 -32.22 -0.54
CA ASN A 261 47.32 -31.44 -1.06
C ASN A 261 47.58 -30.28 -0.10
N GLU A 262 48.49 -30.51 0.84
CA GLU A 262 49.09 -29.50 1.69
C GLU A 262 50.13 -28.72 0.88
N TYR A 263 49.90 -27.42 0.66
CA TYR A 263 50.97 -26.49 0.31
C TYR A 263 51.42 -25.76 1.58
N ASN A 264 52.61 -26.16 2.03
CA ASN A 264 53.37 -25.62 3.15
C ASN A 264 53.94 -24.24 2.78
N TYR A 265 53.53 -23.18 3.47
CA TYR A 265 54.36 -21.97 3.63
C TYR A 265 54.70 -21.85 5.12
N GLY A 266 55.91 -22.27 5.46
CA GLY A 266 56.48 -22.12 6.78
C GLY A 266 56.91 -20.67 7.02
N LEU A 267 56.34 -20.03 8.03
CA LEU A 267 56.95 -18.88 8.68
C LEU A 267 57.49 -19.34 10.04
N GLN A 268 58.81 -19.49 10.12
CA GLN A 268 59.51 -19.76 11.37
C GLN A 268 59.53 -18.50 12.23
N ILE A 269 58.94 -18.55 13.42
CA ILE A 269 59.31 -17.64 14.52
C ILE A 269 59.86 -18.53 15.63
N ASN A 270 61.17 -18.49 15.77
CA ASN A 270 61.91 -19.02 16.89
C ASN A 270 62.62 -17.83 17.54
N THR A 271 62.37 -17.58 18.82
CA THR A 271 63.37 -17.75 19.89
C THR A 271 62.83 -17.21 21.21
N ASN A 272 62.68 -18.12 22.16
CA ASN A 272 63.23 -18.10 23.52
C ASN A 272 63.55 -16.73 24.15
N SER A 273 62.95 -16.46 25.32
CA SER A 273 63.72 -16.20 26.54
C SER A 273 62.89 -16.44 27.80
N THR A 274 63.19 -17.55 28.48
CA THR A 274 62.87 -17.79 29.88
C THR A 274 63.88 -17.11 30.82
N ASN A 275 63.36 -16.73 31.99
CA ASN A 275 64.00 -16.67 33.31
C ASN A 275 64.73 -15.40 33.81
N GLN A 276 64.07 -14.83 34.83
CA GLN A 276 64.54 -14.64 36.22
C GLN A 276 65.57 -13.56 36.60
N ASN A 277 65.15 -12.82 37.65
CA ASN A 277 65.91 -12.19 38.73
C ASN A 277 66.79 -10.98 38.40
N LYS A 278 66.53 -9.82 39.03
CA LYS A 278 67.17 -9.42 40.31
C LYS A 278 66.82 -7.98 40.71
N ILE A 279 66.63 -7.84 42.02
CA ILE A 279 66.62 -6.61 42.82
C ILE A 279 67.87 -5.75 42.53
N LEU A 280 67.71 -4.43 42.32
CA LEU A 280 68.52 -3.40 42.99
C LEU A 280 68.03 -1.95 42.74
N HIS A 281 67.75 -1.27 43.86
CA HIS A 281 68.06 0.13 44.19
C HIS A 281 67.60 1.33 43.32
N LYS A 282 66.77 2.15 43.97
CA LYS A 282 66.88 3.62 44.16
C LYS A 282 67.72 4.37 43.12
N ASN A 283 67.05 5.26 42.39
CA ASN A 283 67.45 6.68 42.39
C ASN A 283 66.22 7.57 42.20
N SER A 284 65.97 8.36 43.23
CA SER A 284 65.09 9.52 43.26
C SER A 284 65.67 10.61 42.38
N TYR A 285 65.01 10.89 41.25
CA TYR A 285 65.07 12.19 40.62
C TYR A 285 63.67 12.80 40.70
N SER A 286 63.52 13.77 41.61
CA SER A 286 62.40 14.68 41.61
C SER A 286 62.56 15.59 40.40
N CYS A 287 61.82 15.31 39.33
CA CYS A 287 61.50 16.32 38.34
C CYS A 287 60.11 16.84 38.71
N ASP A 288 60.08 18.07 39.23
CA ASP A 288 58.87 18.87 39.38
C ASP A 288 58.24 19.01 37.99
N SER A 289 57.27 18.12 37.71
CA SER A 289 56.40 18.24 36.56
C SER A 289 55.32 19.26 36.93
N PRO A 290 55.06 20.27 36.10
CA PRO A 290 53.97 21.19 36.34
C PRO A 290 52.66 20.40 36.32
N ASP A 291 51.86 20.62 37.37
CA ASP A 291 50.48 20.16 37.50
C ASP A 291 49.66 20.55 36.27
N ASN A 292 49.58 19.64 35.29
CA ASN A 292 48.69 19.74 34.13
C ASN A 292 47.53 18.73 34.25
N ASN A 293 47.08 18.44 35.48
CA ASN A 293 46.02 17.47 35.75
C ASN A 293 44.59 18.03 35.61
N GLU A 294 44.41 19.30 35.26
CA GLU A 294 43.07 19.90 35.10
C GLU A 294 42.43 19.71 33.71
N ASN A 295 43.15 19.17 32.72
CA ASN A 295 42.61 19.02 31.36
C ASN A 295 42.06 17.61 31.02
N ILE A 296 42.25 16.60 31.87
CA ILE A 296 41.82 15.22 31.57
C ILE A 296 40.35 14.98 31.93
N THR A 297 39.81 15.66 32.95
CA THR A 297 38.41 15.51 33.39
C THR A 297 37.39 16.08 32.42
N ASN A 298 37.78 17.04 31.57
CA ASN A 298 36.90 17.62 30.56
C ASN A 298 36.74 16.71 29.32
N ILE A 299 37.76 15.92 28.98
CA ILE A 299 37.73 15.05 27.79
C ILE A 299 36.84 13.82 27.99
N THR A 300 36.78 13.27 29.21
CA THR A 300 35.93 12.11 29.51
C THR A 300 34.44 12.44 29.47
N ASN A 301 34.07 13.69 29.77
CA ASN A 301 32.67 14.12 29.77
C ASN A 301 32.10 14.25 28.35
N ASP A 302 32.89 14.75 27.39
CA ASP A 302 32.43 14.95 26.01
C ASP A 302 32.23 13.63 25.23
N LEU A 303 33.09 12.62 25.48
CA LEU A 303 32.93 11.30 24.85
C LEU A 303 31.65 10.62 25.33
N SER A 304 31.34 10.74 26.62
CA SER A 304 30.13 10.17 27.22
C SER A 304 28.86 10.81 26.63
N PHE A 305 28.86 12.13 26.41
CA PHE A 305 27.69 12.85 25.90
C PHE A 305 27.32 12.45 24.47
N ASN A 306 28.31 12.27 23.60
CA ASN A 306 28.06 11.85 22.21
C ASN A 306 27.49 10.43 22.12
N VAL A 307 27.95 9.50 22.97
CA VAL A 307 27.40 8.14 23.05
C VAL A 307 25.96 8.17 23.54
N ILE A 308 25.67 8.93 24.61
CA ILE A 308 24.32 9.10 25.15
C ILE A 308 23.38 9.67 24.10
N LYS A 309 23.79 10.70 23.35
CA LYS A 309 22.98 11.32 22.29
C LYS A 309 22.64 10.32 21.18
N LYS A 310 23.59 9.50 20.75
CA LYS A 310 23.35 8.44 19.75
C LYS A 310 22.35 7.40 20.25
N TYR A 311 22.50 6.96 21.50
CA TYR A 311 21.57 6.00 22.13
C TYR A 311 20.15 6.56 22.23
N ILE A 312 19.99 7.83 22.56
CA ILE A 312 18.68 8.51 22.60
C ILE A 312 18.04 8.52 21.20
N ASN A 313 18.80 8.84 20.16
CA ASN A 313 18.29 8.85 18.78
C ASN A 313 17.87 7.45 18.32
N LEU A 314 18.66 6.43 18.65
CA LEU A 314 18.32 5.04 18.35
C LEU A 314 17.04 4.60 19.04
N LYS A 315 16.92 4.88 20.34
CA LYS A 315 15.71 4.58 21.13
C LYS A 315 14.48 5.26 20.54
N LYS A 316 14.61 6.50 20.05
CA LYS A 316 13.52 7.21 19.37
C LYS A 316 13.12 6.54 18.06
N ALA A 317 14.09 6.12 17.24
CA ALA A 317 13.81 5.42 15.98
C ALA A 317 13.09 4.08 16.22
N ILE A 318 13.55 3.28 17.19
CA ILE A 318 12.90 2.01 17.56
C ILE A 318 11.48 2.25 18.07
N LYS A 319 11.31 3.24 18.95
CA LYS A 319 9.97 3.61 19.46
C LYS A 319 9.04 4.00 18.32
N LYS A 320 9.52 4.78 17.34
CA LYS A 320 8.73 5.22 16.19
C LYS A 320 8.37 4.06 15.27
N ALA A 321 9.33 3.20 14.93
CA ALA A 321 9.08 2.00 14.14
C ALA A 321 8.04 1.08 14.81
N GLN A 322 8.15 0.83 16.12
CA GLN A 322 7.15 0.05 16.86
C GLN A 322 5.78 0.73 16.87
N SER A 323 5.75 2.04 17.10
CA SER A 323 4.51 2.82 17.07
C SER A 323 3.80 2.67 15.72
N THR A 324 4.53 2.79 14.61
CA THR A 324 3.96 2.65 13.27
C THR A 324 3.36 1.26 13.04
N PHE A 325 4.02 0.19 13.47
CA PHE A 325 3.43 -1.13 13.33
C PHE A 325 2.16 -1.32 14.16
N ILE A 326 2.15 -0.86 15.41
CA ILE A 326 0.97 -0.95 16.29
C ILE A 326 -0.18 -0.16 15.68
N GLU A 327 0.09 1.05 15.20
CA GLU A 327 -0.86 1.90 14.51
C GLU A 327 -1.48 1.18 13.30
N VAL A 328 -0.67 0.57 12.43
CA VAL A 328 -1.16 -0.18 11.27
C VAL A 328 -2.02 -1.39 11.66
N HIS A 329 -1.61 -2.15 12.67
CA HIS A 329 -2.38 -3.32 13.12
C HIS A 329 -3.72 -2.94 13.76
N ILE A 330 -3.87 -1.72 14.26
CA ILE A 330 -5.14 -1.21 14.79
C ILE A 330 -5.99 -0.59 13.66
N ILE A 331 -5.39 0.23 12.80
CA ILE A 331 -6.11 0.96 11.74
C ILE A 331 -6.68 0.00 10.70
N TYR A 332 -5.95 -1.07 10.33
CA TYR A 332 -6.38 -1.94 9.23
C TYR A 332 -7.66 -2.74 9.52
N PRO A 333 -7.81 -3.43 10.68
CA PRO A 333 -9.08 -4.06 11.03
C PRO A 333 -10.24 -3.07 11.10
N ILE A 334 -10.00 -1.85 11.60
CA ILE A 334 -11.02 -0.79 11.64
C ILE A 334 -11.46 -0.42 10.22
N TYR A 335 -10.50 -0.26 9.30
CA TYR A 335 -10.80 0.01 7.89
C TYR A 335 -11.63 -1.11 7.25
N ILE A 336 -11.31 -2.38 7.50
CA ILE A 336 -12.10 -3.54 7.02
C ILE A 336 -13.53 -3.46 7.56
N LEU A 337 -13.70 -3.22 8.87
CA LEU A 337 -15.02 -3.11 9.49
C LEU A 337 -15.85 -1.97 8.88
N ILE A 338 -15.24 -0.80 8.63
CA ILE A 338 -15.90 0.32 7.96
C ILE A 338 -16.30 -0.07 6.53
N THR A 339 -15.43 -0.75 5.80
CA THR A 339 -15.71 -1.18 4.41
C THR A 339 -16.86 -2.18 4.36
N LEU A 340 -16.93 -3.11 5.32
CA LEU A 340 -18.04 -4.05 5.48
C LEU A 340 -19.34 -3.32 5.82
N LEU A 341 -19.30 -2.37 6.76
CA LEU A 341 -20.48 -1.57 7.15
C LEU A 341 -21.00 -0.74 5.97
N VAL A 342 -20.11 -0.08 5.23
CA VAL A 342 -20.48 0.66 4.01
C VAL A 342 -21.13 -0.28 3.00
N SER A 343 -20.61 -1.48 2.82
CA SER A 343 -21.17 -2.47 1.90
C SER A 343 -22.57 -2.92 2.30
N ILE A 344 -22.82 -3.13 3.60
CA ILE A 344 -24.17 -3.42 4.13
C ILE A 344 -25.14 -2.26 3.85
N LEU A 345 -24.70 -1.01 4.04
CA LEU A 345 -25.53 0.16 3.75
C LEU A 345 -25.85 0.29 2.27
N ILE A 346 -24.93 -0.08 1.37
CA ILE A 346 -25.22 -0.15 -0.06
C ILE A 346 -26.29 -1.24 -0.30
N ILE A 347 -26.20 -2.40 0.39
CA ILE A 347 -27.16 -3.52 0.24
C ILE A 347 -28.57 -3.09 0.62
N ASP A 348 -28.70 -2.45 1.76
CA ASP A 348 -30.01 -2.02 2.23
C ASP A 348 -30.61 -0.92 1.35
N GLY A 349 -29.78 0.02 0.88
CA GLY A 349 -30.23 1.10 0.00
C GLY A 349 -30.68 0.62 -1.39
N GLU A 350 -30.11 -0.45 -1.90
CA GLU A 350 -30.42 -0.98 -3.24
C GLU A 350 -31.65 -1.87 -3.24
N LYS A 351 -31.89 -2.64 -2.17
CA LYS A 351 -33.15 -3.39 -1.98
C LYS A 351 -34.39 -2.48 -2.05
N GLU A 352 -34.29 -1.28 -1.48
CA GLU A 352 -35.40 -0.32 -1.54
C GLU A 352 -35.66 0.16 -2.98
N ARG A 353 -34.61 0.31 -3.80
CA ARG A 353 -34.74 0.80 -5.18
C ARG A 353 -35.20 -0.27 -6.16
N GLU A 354 -34.80 -1.51 -5.93
CA GLU A 354 -35.25 -2.65 -6.72
C GLU A 354 -36.78 -2.75 -6.70
N SER A 355 -37.40 -2.53 -5.53
CA SER A 355 -38.87 -2.49 -5.40
C SER A 355 -39.57 -1.42 -6.26
N LYS A 356 -38.83 -0.39 -6.71
CA LYS A 356 -39.36 0.74 -7.49
C LYS A 356 -38.99 0.68 -8.98
N ASN A 357 -38.30 -0.37 -9.46
CA ASN A 357 -37.80 -0.49 -10.84
C ASN A 357 -36.91 0.69 -11.31
N LEU A 358 -36.25 1.41 -10.39
CA LEU A 358 -35.47 2.62 -10.70
C LEU A 358 -34.04 2.36 -11.19
N ASN A 359 -33.60 1.10 -11.20
CA ASN A 359 -32.18 0.76 -11.36
C ASN A 359 -31.76 0.46 -12.80
N ILE A 360 -32.67 0.51 -13.78
CA ILE A 360 -32.33 0.22 -15.17
C ILE A 360 -32.31 1.52 -15.98
N VAL A 361 -31.13 1.88 -16.49
CA VAL A 361 -30.93 3.07 -17.33
C VAL A 361 -30.54 2.61 -18.73
N GLN A 362 -31.05 3.31 -19.75
CA GLN A 362 -30.69 3.08 -21.14
C GLN A 362 -29.46 3.92 -21.51
N SER A 363 -28.44 3.29 -22.08
CA SER A 363 -27.23 3.97 -22.56
C SER A 363 -27.52 4.78 -23.84
N LYS A 364 -26.57 5.64 -24.24
CA LYS A 364 -26.66 6.38 -25.52
C LYS A 364 -26.73 5.46 -26.75
N ASN A 365 -26.22 4.23 -26.63
CA ASN A 365 -26.29 3.22 -27.68
C ASN A 365 -27.63 2.46 -27.68
N GLY A 366 -28.54 2.80 -26.76
CA GLY A 366 -29.83 2.16 -26.57
C GLY A 366 -29.79 0.93 -25.68
N GLU A 367 -28.63 0.46 -25.26
CA GLU A 367 -28.51 -0.75 -24.44
C GLU A 367 -28.97 -0.50 -22.99
N TRP A 368 -29.64 -1.48 -22.40
CA TRP A 368 -30.13 -1.35 -21.01
C TRP A 368 -29.09 -1.87 -20.02
N MET A 369 -28.84 -1.10 -18.97
CA MET A 369 -27.85 -1.46 -17.95
C MET A 369 -28.30 -1.11 -16.53
N TYR A 370 -27.79 -1.88 -15.56
CA TYR A 370 -28.01 -1.62 -14.14
C TYR A 370 -27.17 -0.42 -13.68
N LYS A 371 -27.83 0.62 -13.15
CA LYS A 371 -27.18 1.78 -12.55
C LYS A 371 -27.13 1.60 -11.03
N CYS A 372 -25.98 1.15 -10.53
CA CYS A 372 -25.75 1.09 -9.08
C CYS A 372 -25.33 2.47 -8.53
N ASN A 373 -25.81 2.78 -7.32
CA ASN A 373 -25.48 4.03 -6.62
C ASN A 373 -24.07 4.04 -5.98
N SER A 374 -23.28 2.97 -6.14
CA SER A 374 -21.96 2.82 -5.51
C SER A 374 -20.91 3.81 -6.04
N THR A 375 -21.14 4.43 -7.21
CA THR A 375 -20.15 5.29 -7.87
C THR A 375 -19.58 6.37 -6.96
N ASN A 376 -20.41 7.05 -6.18
CA ASN A 376 -19.93 8.12 -5.27
C ASN A 376 -19.02 7.58 -4.17
N ILE A 377 -19.30 6.37 -3.68
CA ILE A 377 -18.51 5.71 -2.64
C ILE A 377 -17.19 5.22 -3.25
N GLU A 378 -17.20 4.68 -4.46
CA GLU A 378 -16.00 4.27 -5.19
C GLU A 378 -15.04 5.45 -5.44
N ILE A 379 -15.56 6.62 -5.79
CA ILE A 379 -14.78 7.86 -5.90
C ILE A 379 -14.10 8.18 -4.57
N LEU A 380 -14.85 8.12 -3.46
CA LEU A 380 -14.33 8.42 -2.12
C LEU A 380 -13.18 7.48 -1.73
N TYR A 381 -13.33 6.17 -1.96
CA TYR A 381 -12.28 5.19 -1.71
C TYR A 381 -11.07 5.40 -2.62
N SER A 382 -11.29 5.74 -3.90
CA SER A 382 -10.20 6.07 -4.83
C SER A 382 -9.40 7.29 -4.35
N PHE A 383 -10.06 8.32 -3.82
CA PHE A 383 -9.36 9.45 -3.20
C PHE A 383 -8.56 9.04 -1.96
N LEU A 384 -9.13 8.21 -1.08
CA LEU A 384 -8.42 7.72 0.11
C LEU A 384 -7.16 6.93 -0.27
N GLU A 385 -7.27 6.03 -1.25
CA GLU A 385 -6.15 5.26 -1.80
C GLU A 385 -5.07 6.17 -2.40
N PHE A 386 -5.49 7.19 -3.16
CA PHE A 386 -4.59 8.21 -3.70
C PHE A 386 -3.80 8.94 -2.60
N PHE A 387 -4.46 9.37 -1.52
CA PHE A 387 -3.78 10.03 -0.40
C PHE A 387 -2.79 9.11 0.31
N ILE A 388 -3.13 7.83 0.51
CA ILE A 388 -2.22 6.85 1.11
C ILE A 388 -0.98 6.66 0.22
N LEU A 389 -1.16 6.53 -1.10
CA LEU A 389 -0.06 6.44 -2.05
C LEU A 389 0.83 7.69 -2.05
N LEU A 390 0.28 8.90 -1.89
CA LEU A 390 1.07 10.12 -1.75
C LEU A 390 1.94 10.11 -0.48
N ILE A 391 1.42 9.62 0.64
CA ILE A 391 2.19 9.46 1.89
C ILE A 391 3.33 8.46 1.68
N ILE A 392 3.05 7.31 1.03
CA ILE A 392 4.06 6.31 0.68
C ILE A 392 5.12 6.94 -0.23
N LEU A 393 4.72 7.64 -1.30
CA LEU A 393 5.65 8.26 -2.23
C LEU A 393 6.56 9.29 -1.54
N LYS A 394 6.00 10.17 -0.69
CA LYS A 394 6.76 11.18 0.06
C LYS A 394 7.86 10.55 0.91
N ASN A 395 7.53 9.51 1.67
CA ASN A 395 8.49 8.79 2.49
C ASN A 395 9.51 8.03 1.61
N GLY A 396 9.04 7.43 0.52
CA GLY A 396 9.85 6.66 -0.42
C GLY A 396 10.93 7.49 -1.12
N ILE A 397 10.61 8.73 -1.52
CA ILE A 397 11.57 9.68 -2.10
C ILE A 397 12.71 9.97 -1.11
N THR A 398 12.40 10.06 0.19
CA THR A 398 13.44 10.27 1.21
C THR A 398 14.33 9.03 1.32
N ILE A 399 13.75 7.83 1.29
CA ILE A 399 14.48 6.56 1.36
C ILE A 399 15.42 6.35 0.17
N LEU A 400 15.09 6.87 -1.02
CA LEU A 400 15.97 6.75 -2.19
C LEU A 400 17.37 7.33 -1.92
N LYS A 401 17.47 8.33 -1.04
CA LYS A 401 18.70 8.98 -0.61
C LYS A 401 19.50 8.20 0.43
N TYR A 402 18.93 7.15 1.03
CA TYR A 402 19.63 6.35 2.04
C TYR A 402 20.64 5.40 1.40
N GLU A 403 21.80 5.32 2.06
CA GLU A 403 22.93 4.46 1.68
C GLU A 403 22.70 3.02 2.13
N CYS A 404 22.01 2.81 3.26
CA CYS A 404 21.78 1.51 3.90
C CYS A 404 20.27 1.24 3.96
N VAL A 405 19.71 0.60 2.93
CA VAL A 405 18.29 0.22 2.89
C VAL A 405 18.03 -1.00 2.01
N PHE A 406 16.97 -1.75 2.31
CA PHE A 406 16.50 -2.84 1.47
C PHE A 406 16.11 -2.34 0.08
N LYS A 407 16.59 -3.01 -0.97
CA LYS A 407 16.27 -2.68 -2.36
C LYS A 407 14.77 -2.72 -2.65
N CYS A 408 14.02 -3.59 -1.96
CA CYS A 408 12.56 -3.66 -2.10
C CYS A 408 11.86 -2.34 -1.81
N THR A 409 12.35 -1.53 -0.87
CA THR A 409 11.76 -0.22 -0.57
C THR A 409 11.89 0.76 -1.74
N LYS A 410 12.97 0.67 -2.53
CA LYS A 410 13.16 1.49 -3.73
C LYS A 410 12.15 1.09 -4.81
N TYR A 411 11.96 -0.22 -5.01
CA TYR A 411 10.95 -0.72 -5.95
C TYR A 411 9.53 -0.36 -5.52
N ILE A 412 9.23 -0.35 -4.21
CA ILE A 412 7.95 0.16 -3.68
C ILE A 412 7.77 1.64 -4.04
N THR A 413 8.80 2.47 -3.93
CA THR A 413 8.73 3.89 -4.34
C THR A 413 8.41 4.02 -5.83
N TYR A 414 9.12 3.29 -6.69
CA TYR A 414 8.86 3.32 -8.14
C TYR A 414 7.47 2.79 -8.49
N SER A 415 7.07 1.69 -7.86
CA SER A 415 5.74 1.09 -7.97
C SER A 415 4.66 2.09 -7.56
N SER A 416 4.88 2.88 -6.51
CA SER A 416 3.92 3.88 -6.03
C SER A 416 3.72 5.03 -7.01
N ILE A 417 4.75 5.44 -7.78
CA ILE A 417 4.61 6.44 -8.85
C ILE A 417 3.68 5.92 -9.95
N ILE A 418 3.94 4.70 -10.42
CA ILE A 418 3.11 4.02 -11.43
C ILE A 418 1.69 3.82 -10.89
N GLY A 419 1.59 3.44 -9.62
CA GLY A 419 0.37 3.24 -8.87
C GLY A 419 -0.54 4.43 -8.85
N ILE A 420 0.01 5.61 -8.57
CA ILE A 420 -0.74 6.85 -8.60
C ILE A 420 -1.28 7.11 -10.00
N ALA A 421 -0.46 6.94 -11.05
CA ALA A 421 -0.85 7.22 -12.43
C ALA A 421 -1.90 6.25 -12.98
N LEU A 422 -1.74 4.94 -12.73
CA LEU A 422 -2.57 3.88 -13.31
C LEU A 422 -3.66 3.32 -12.38
N GLY A 423 -3.68 3.71 -11.11
CA GLY A 423 -4.64 3.23 -10.11
C GLY A 423 -5.71 4.26 -9.76
N PRO A 424 -5.68 4.90 -8.58
CA PRO A 424 -6.79 5.74 -8.16
C PRO A 424 -6.99 6.99 -9.02
N LEU A 425 -5.94 7.57 -9.62
CA LEU A 425 -6.09 8.71 -10.52
C LEU A 425 -6.88 8.33 -11.77
N ILE A 426 -6.61 7.14 -12.34
CA ILE A 426 -7.33 6.71 -13.54
C ILE A 426 -8.79 6.40 -13.20
N ASN A 427 -9.07 5.80 -12.05
CA ASN A 427 -10.45 5.57 -11.61
C ASN A 427 -11.22 6.90 -11.50
N ILE A 428 -10.62 7.94 -10.89
CA ILE A 428 -11.24 9.27 -10.79
C ILE A 428 -11.50 9.88 -12.17
N ILE A 429 -10.52 9.82 -13.08
CA ILE A 429 -10.64 10.33 -14.46
C ILE A 429 -11.75 9.57 -15.20
N THR A 430 -11.72 8.24 -15.15
CA THR A 430 -12.64 7.41 -15.91
C THR A 430 -14.09 7.64 -15.46
N ILE A 431 -14.33 7.70 -14.15
CA ILE A 431 -15.66 8.04 -13.61
C ILE A 431 -16.11 9.45 -14.05
N SER A 432 -15.18 10.42 -14.13
CA SER A 432 -15.50 11.80 -14.50
C SER A 432 -15.78 11.99 -16.00
N PHE A 433 -15.13 11.22 -16.87
CA PHE A 433 -15.22 11.40 -18.33
C PHE A 433 -16.13 10.38 -19.03
N LEU A 434 -16.34 9.19 -18.45
CA LEU A 434 -17.11 8.10 -19.06
C LEU A 434 -18.42 7.79 -18.29
N GLU A 435 -18.99 8.78 -17.59
CA GLU A 435 -20.25 8.60 -16.82
C GLU A 435 -21.40 8.04 -17.69
N ASP A 436 -21.45 8.45 -18.97
CA ASP A 436 -22.47 8.01 -19.93
C ASP A 436 -22.14 6.67 -20.64
N GLN A 437 -20.93 6.14 -20.44
CA GLN A 437 -20.34 5.01 -21.17
C GLN A 437 -19.79 3.97 -20.18
N ARG A 438 -20.69 3.42 -19.36
CA ARG A 438 -20.32 2.53 -18.24
C ARG A 438 -19.65 1.23 -18.68
N TYR A 439 -19.96 0.69 -19.86
CA TYR A 439 -19.28 -0.49 -20.39
C TYR A 439 -17.79 -0.21 -20.65
N GLU A 440 -17.52 0.87 -21.40
CA GLU A 440 -16.19 1.35 -21.72
C GLU A 440 -15.43 1.74 -20.45
N GLN A 441 -16.12 2.36 -19.49
CA GLN A 441 -15.58 2.67 -18.16
C GLN A 441 -15.07 1.41 -17.47
N ILE A 442 -15.91 0.37 -17.34
CA ILE A 442 -15.55 -0.88 -16.65
C ILE A 442 -14.36 -1.56 -17.33
N ILE A 443 -14.37 -1.65 -18.66
CA ILE A 443 -13.27 -2.25 -19.42
C ILE A 443 -11.96 -1.49 -19.18
N PHE A 444 -12.01 -0.16 -19.29
CA PHE A 444 -10.84 0.68 -19.14
C PHE A 444 -10.25 0.58 -17.72
N GLU A 445 -11.10 0.62 -16.70
CA GLU A 445 -10.71 0.42 -15.31
C GLU A 445 -10.07 -0.95 -15.09
N ILE A 446 -10.68 -2.03 -15.59
CA ILE A 446 -10.16 -3.39 -15.41
C ILE A 446 -8.79 -3.54 -16.07
N ILE A 447 -8.63 -3.09 -17.32
CA ILE A 447 -7.37 -3.20 -18.05
C ILE A 447 -6.25 -2.44 -17.32
N LEU A 448 -6.50 -1.17 -16.95
CA LEU A 448 -5.46 -0.33 -16.37
C LEU A 448 -5.14 -0.71 -14.92
N ASN A 449 -6.14 -1.06 -14.11
CA ASN A 449 -5.90 -1.59 -12.78
C ASN A 449 -5.15 -2.94 -12.83
N SER A 450 -5.46 -3.80 -13.81
CA SER A 450 -4.72 -5.07 -14.00
C SER A 450 -3.25 -4.83 -14.34
N ILE A 451 -2.95 -3.89 -15.24
CA ILE A 451 -1.57 -3.48 -15.56
C ILE A 451 -0.87 -2.90 -14.33
N CYS A 452 -1.58 -2.07 -13.56
CA CYS A 452 -1.08 -1.48 -12.32
C CYS A 452 -0.69 -2.56 -11.29
N TYR A 453 -1.60 -3.48 -10.96
CA TYR A 453 -1.35 -4.53 -9.98
C TYR A 453 -0.33 -5.56 -10.45
N LEU A 454 -0.31 -5.89 -11.74
CA LEU A 454 0.75 -6.73 -12.31
C LEU A 454 2.11 -6.05 -12.14
N THR A 455 2.19 -4.74 -12.38
CA THR A 455 3.42 -3.98 -12.19
C THR A 455 3.84 -3.95 -10.72
N PHE A 456 2.90 -3.78 -9.79
CA PHE A 456 3.17 -3.85 -8.35
C PHE A 456 3.73 -5.21 -7.95
N PHE A 457 3.11 -6.28 -8.45
CA PHE A 457 3.54 -7.64 -8.21
C PHE A 457 4.94 -7.89 -8.77
N LEU A 458 5.20 -7.51 -10.02
CA LEU A 458 6.52 -7.67 -10.63
C LEU A 458 7.59 -6.88 -9.87
N LEU A 459 7.40 -5.59 -9.63
CA LEU A 459 8.40 -4.77 -8.94
C LEU A 459 8.66 -5.22 -7.50
N PHE A 460 7.64 -5.68 -6.78
CA PHE A 460 7.77 -6.13 -5.40
C PHE A 460 8.31 -7.55 -5.26
N SER A 461 7.85 -8.47 -6.11
CA SER A 461 8.09 -9.92 -5.94
C SER A 461 9.17 -10.47 -6.85
N TRP A 462 9.46 -9.85 -8.01
CA TRP A 462 10.36 -10.43 -9.02
C TRP A 462 11.72 -10.83 -8.47
N ASN A 463 12.34 -9.96 -7.67
CA ASN A 463 13.63 -10.29 -7.04
C ASN A 463 13.52 -11.54 -6.17
N LYS A 464 12.47 -11.64 -5.34
CA LYS A 464 12.28 -12.79 -4.45
C LYS A 464 12.08 -14.08 -5.25
N VAL A 465 11.21 -14.03 -6.26
CA VAL A 465 10.94 -15.17 -7.15
C VAL A 465 12.21 -15.59 -7.89
N TYR A 466 12.97 -14.63 -8.44
CA TYR A 466 14.23 -14.88 -9.11
C TYR A 466 15.24 -15.62 -8.22
N TYR A 467 15.39 -15.20 -6.95
CA TYR A 467 16.33 -15.85 -6.04
C TYR A 467 15.86 -17.23 -5.57
N ILE A 468 14.55 -17.40 -5.33
CA ILE A 468 13.97 -18.71 -5.02
C ILE A 468 14.24 -19.70 -6.17
N ILE A 469 13.98 -19.28 -7.42
CA ILE A 469 14.19 -20.13 -8.61
C ILE A 469 15.66 -20.48 -8.79
N ARG A 470 16.58 -19.56 -8.52
CA ARG A 470 18.02 -19.78 -8.70
C ARG A 470 18.65 -20.65 -7.62
N ASN A 471 17.93 -20.95 -6.52
CA ASN A 471 18.42 -21.69 -5.35
C ASN A 471 19.84 -21.27 -4.92
N LYS A 472 20.17 -19.98 -5.10
CA LYS A 472 21.44 -19.43 -4.66
C LYS A 472 21.29 -19.09 -3.19
N ASP A 473 22.31 -19.40 -2.40
CA ASP A 473 22.42 -18.94 -1.02
C ASP A 473 22.08 -17.44 -0.96
N ILE A 474 21.33 -17.07 0.06
CA ILE A 474 20.76 -15.73 0.23
C ILE A 474 21.90 -14.75 0.55
N ASP A 475 22.65 -14.36 -0.47
CA ASP A 475 23.65 -13.33 -0.36
C ASP A 475 22.95 -12.01 -0.02
N SER A 476 23.31 -11.45 1.13
CA SER A 476 22.72 -10.23 1.66
C SER A 476 22.95 -9.02 0.74
N HIS A 477 24.02 -9.00 -0.06
CA HIS A 477 24.32 -7.96 -1.04
C HIS A 477 23.27 -7.85 -2.16
N LEU A 478 22.53 -8.94 -2.39
CA LEU A 478 21.50 -9.00 -3.42
C LEU A 478 20.24 -8.24 -3.02
N TYR A 479 19.90 -8.22 -1.73
CA TYR A 479 18.67 -7.59 -1.21
C TYR A 479 18.91 -6.24 -0.55
N PHE A 480 20.15 -5.96 -0.20
CA PHE A 480 20.54 -4.79 0.55
C PHE A 480 21.40 -3.88 -0.33
N LYS A 481 21.07 -2.59 -0.40
CA LYS A 481 21.96 -1.61 -1.05
C LYS A 481 22.84 -1.03 0.06
N TYR A 482 24.15 -1.16 -0.11
CA TYR A 482 25.15 -0.45 0.66
C TYR A 482 26.04 0.29 -0.34
N VAL A 483 26.00 1.62 -0.31
CA VAL A 483 26.90 2.45 -1.13
C VAL A 483 27.95 3.02 -0.21
N LYS A 484 29.20 2.58 -0.37
CA LYS A 484 30.31 3.15 0.38
C LYS A 484 30.90 4.29 -0.44
N HIS A 485 30.72 5.52 0.03
CA HIS A 485 31.49 6.65 -0.49
C HIS A 485 32.80 6.75 0.29
N ASP A 486 33.84 6.08 -0.21
CA ASP A 486 35.20 6.33 0.27
C ASP A 486 35.78 7.56 -0.46
N MET A 487 36.65 8.28 0.24
CA MET A 487 37.35 9.41 -0.38
C MET A 487 38.35 8.83 -1.36
N CYS A 488 38.18 9.17 -2.63
CA CYS A 488 39.09 8.81 -3.69
C CYS A 488 40.44 9.49 -3.45
N MET A 489 41.50 8.75 -3.12
CA MET A 489 42.80 9.34 -2.80
C MET A 489 43.40 10.09 -4.01
N ILE A 490 43.13 9.62 -5.23
CA ILE A 490 43.63 10.23 -6.48
C ILE A 490 43.03 11.63 -6.69
N HIS A 491 41.71 11.74 -6.54
CA HIS A 491 40.97 12.97 -6.84
C HIS A 491 40.60 13.78 -5.59
N ASN A 492 40.97 13.30 -4.41
CA ASN A 492 40.57 13.84 -3.11
C ASN A 492 39.05 14.16 -3.06
N SER A 493 38.23 13.27 -3.63
CA SER A 493 36.81 13.51 -3.87
C SER A 493 35.98 12.27 -3.52
N TYR A 494 34.77 12.47 -2.98
CA TYR A 494 33.81 11.40 -2.68
C TYR A 494 32.93 11.03 -3.88
N THR A 495 33.06 11.76 -4.99
CA THR A 495 32.23 11.62 -6.20
C THR A 495 33.02 11.22 -7.43
N CYS A 496 34.30 10.84 -7.27
CA CYS A 496 35.11 10.38 -8.39
C CYS A 496 34.58 9.02 -8.89
N ALA A 497 34.63 8.78 -10.20
CA ALA A 497 34.24 7.50 -10.82
C ALA A 497 35.40 6.50 -10.90
N CYS A 498 36.40 6.61 -10.02
CA CYS A 498 37.47 5.61 -9.96
C CYS A 498 36.89 4.28 -9.48
N GLU A 499 37.28 3.18 -10.12
CA GLU A 499 37.03 1.84 -9.62
C GLU A 499 37.66 1.75 -8.23
N PHE A 500 36.82 1.69 -7.20
CA PHE A 500 37.27 1.36 -5.87
C PHE A 500 37.48 -0.15 -5.82
N ASP A 501 38.58 -0.59 -5.21
CA ASP A 501 38.76 -2.00 -4.87
C ASP A 501 37.58 -2.43 -3.99
N ASP A 502 36.64 -3.15 -4.60
CA ASP A 502 35.47 -3.77 -3.98
C ASP A 502 35.92 -4.98 -3.13
N SER A 503 36.96 -4.84 -2.32
CA SER A 503 37.33 -5.85 -1.32
C SER A 503 36.18 -5.93 -0.30
N ASN A 504 35.19 -6.76 -0.65
CA ASN A 504 33.80 -6.74 -0.20
C ASN A 504 33.58 -7.27 1.23
N GLU A 505 34.60 -7.85 1.85
CA GLU A 505 34.46 -8.56 3.13
C GLU A 505 33.93 -7.67 4.26
N ASN A 506 34.44 -6.44 4.36
CA ASN A 506 33.98 -5.50 5.41
C ASN A 506 32.53 -5.05 5.20
N ASN A 507 32.06 -4.98 3.94
CA ASN A 507 30.68 -4.57 3.63
C ASN A 507 29.68 -5.66 4.04
N HIS A 508 30.04 -6.92 3.82
CA HIS A 508 29.22 -8.07 4.21
C HIS A 508 28.89 -8.03 5.71
N GLN A 509 29.89 -7.71 6.52
CA GLN A 509 29.72 -7.67 7.97
C GLN A 509 28.79 -6.55 8.45
N VAL A 510 28.93 -5.34 7.88
CA VAL A 510 28.03 -4.22 8.16
C VAL A 510 26.59 -4.55 7.76
N ILE A 511 26.38 -5.20 6.62
CA ILE A 511 25.05 -5.60 6.15
C ILE A 511 24.44 -6.65 7.10
N LYS A 512 25.21 -7.69 7.49
CA LYS A 512 24.78 -8.73 8.44
C LYS A 512 24.30 -8.10 9.75
N ASN A 513 25.10 -7.19 10.30
CA ASN A 513 24.79 -6.43 11.50
C ASN A 513 23.53 -5.57 11.36
N TYR A 514 23.37 -4.89 10.23
CA TYR A 514 22.20 -4.07 9.97
C TYR A 514 20.93 -4.91 9.83
N ILE A 515 21.01 -6.11 9.23
CA ILE A 515 19.90 -7.06 9.16
C ILE A 515 19.49 -7.53 10.56
N ILE A 516 20.45 -7.84 11.43
CA ILE A 516 20.17 -8.20 12.83
C ILE A 516 19.47 -7.04 13.55
N PHE A 517 20.00 -5.82 13.39
CA PHE A 517 19.39 -4.61 13.93
C PHE A 517 17.94 -4.44 13.45
N TYR A 518 17.70 -4.60 12.14
CA TYR A 518 16.35 -4.50 11.58
C TYR A 518 15.41 -5.56 12.15
N LYS A 519 15.85 -6.82 12.26
CA LYS A 519 15.08 -7.92 12.87
C LYS A 519 14.67 -7.61 14.31
N ILE A 520 15.60 -7.10 15.13
CA ILE A 520 15.31 -6.68 16.52
C ILE A 520 14.27 -5.56 16.53
N CYS A 521 14.43 -4.57 15.64
CA CYS A 521 13.53 -3.43 15.55
C CYS A 521 12.12 -3.84 15.10
N SER A 522 12.01 -4.76 14.13
CA SER A 522 10.73 -5.18 13.57
C SER A 522 10.00 -6.24 14.40
N LYS A 523 10.67 -6.94 15.33
CA LYS A 523 10.03 -7.96 16.18
C LYS A 523 9.18 -7.31 17.27
N ILE A 524 7.86 -7.42 17.20
CA ILE A 524 6.94 -6.79 18.18
C ILE A 524 6.45 -7.79 19.20
N LEU A 525 6.09 -8.98 18.71
CA LEU A 525 5.59 -10.09 19.49
C LEU A 525 6.60 -11.23 19.42
N GLU A 526 6.72 -11.96 20.52
CA GLU A 526 7.52 -13.17 20.63
C GLU A 526 6.65 -14.26 21.21
N ILE A 527 6.67 -15.45 20.60
CA ILE A 527 5.98 -16.61 21.14
C ILE A 527 7.04 -17.43 21.86
N THR A 528 6.97 -17.46 23.19
CA THR A 528 7.82 -18.29 24.05
C THR A 528 6.93 -19.17 24.90
N ASP A 529 7.15 -20.48 24.88
CA ASP A 529 6.39 -21.45 25.69
C ASP A 529 4.87 -21.36 25.50
N GLY A 530 4.44 -21.19 24.24
CA GLY A 530 3.02 -21.03 23.88
C GLY A 530 2.38 -19.71 24.30
N LYS A 531 3.13 -18.80 24.94
CA LYS A 531 2.64 -17.48 25.38
C LYS A 531 3.13 -16.39 24.43
N ILE A 532 2.22 -15.50 24.04
CA ILE A 532 2.53 -14.32 23.25
C ILE A 532 3.02 -13.22 24.20
N LYS A 533 4.28 -12.81 24.05
CA LYS A 533 4.92 -11.74 24.82
C LYS A 533 5.17 -10.52 23.93
N TYR A 534 4.74 -9.34 24.40
CA TYR A 534 5.08 -8.08 23.76
C TYR A 534 6.51 -7.65 24.11
N ILE A 535 7.34 -7.43 23.09
CA ILE A 535 8.71 -6.93 23.26
C ILE A 535 8.70 -5.40 23.32
N ASN A 536 8.78 -4.85 24.53
CA ASN A 536 8.85 -3.41 24.72
C ASN A 536 10.21 -2.82 24.25
N VAL A 537 10.25 -1.49 24.03
CA VAL A 537 11.45 -0.76 23.60
C VAL A 537 12.64 -1.02 24.54
N LYS A 538 12.41 -1.10 25.86
CA LYS A 538 13.47 -1.29 26.86
C LYS A 538 14.17 -2.64 26.68
N SER A 539 13.40 -3.71 26.47
CA SER A 539 13.92 -5.05 26.17
C SER A 539 14.75 -5.06 24.89
N LYS A 540 14.30 -4.37 23.83
CA LYS A 540 15.08 -4.24 22.58
C LYS A 540 16.40 -3.51 22.80
N MET A 541 16.39 -2.42 23.56
CA MET A 541 17.61 -1.69 23.88
C MET A 541 18.57 -2.53 24.70
N ASN A 542 18.08 -3.34 25.64
CA ASN A 542 18.92 -4.25 26.41
C ASN A 542 19.61 -5.29 25.50
N ILE A 543 18.88 -5.87 24.55
CA ILE A 543 19.47 -6.81 23.56
C ILE A 543 20.56 -6.11 22.75
N ILE A 544 20.30 -4.88 22.26
CA ILE A 544 21.28 -4.10 21.51
C ILE A 544 22.51 -3.76 22.36
N ASN A 545 22.32 -3.41 23.63
CA ASN A 545 23.42 -3.11 24.54
C ASN A 545 24.27 -4.35 24.84
N ASN A 546 23.65 -5.50 25.06
CA ASN A 546 24.39 -6.75 25.28
C ASN A 546 25.20 -7.13 24.04
N LEU A 547 24.64 -6.93 22.83
CA LEU A 547 25.36 -7.10 21.57
C LEU A 547 26.52 -6.11 21.41
N TYR A 548 26.49 -4.97 22.11
CA TYR A 548 27.57 -3.98 22.09
C TYR A 548 28.66 -4.33 23.11
N SER A 549 28.27 -4.68 24.35
CA SER A 549 29.20 -5.01 25.45
C SER A 549 30.05 -6.25 25.17
N ASN A 550 29.47 -7.28 24.55
CA ASN A 550 30.18 -8.51 24.21
C ASN A 550 31.28 -8.32 23.15
N ASN A 551 31.43 -7.13 22.56
CA ASN A 551 32.45 -6.83 21.56
C ASN A 551 33.65 -6.03 22.11
N THR A 552 33.51 -5.47 23.31
CA THR A 552 34.54 -4.67 23.99
C THR A 552 35.42 -5.48 24.93
N GLU A 553 34.94 -6.66 25.35
CA GLU A 553 35.76 -7.74 25.92
C GLU A 553 36.44 -8.52 24.78
#